data_AF-A0AAF0UJ75-F1
#
_entry.id   AF-A0AAF0UJ75-F1
#
_cell.length_a   1.000
_cell.length_b   1.000
_cell.length_c   1.000
_cell.angle_alpha   90.00
_cell.angle_beta   90.00
_cell.angle_gamma   90.00
#
_symmetry.space_group_name_H-M   'P 1'
#
loop_
_entity.id
_entity.type
_entity.pdbx_description
1 polymer ?
#
loop_
_entity_poly.entity_id
_entity_poly.type
_entity_poly.pdbx_seq_one_letter_code
_entity_poly.pdbx_strand_id
1 'polypeptide(L)'
;MWRTIRNLWESLKNNSQIVVGRGDKTKFWLDAWCGNGIVRDLFPIIFSICTNTNSKIEEMWSPQGWNLIFRRLLNDWEIDGMVEFLGLIGGFPGTTLEPDRLAWGHHKDGVFSVNRLYNWGLKEVQEDPSDLGTQYGKVWLLPR
;
A
#
# COMPACT_ATOMS: atom_id res chain seq x y z
N MET A 1 -17.00 -0.78 19.25
CA MET A 1 -15.99 0.18 18.77
C MET A 1 -14.67 -0.52 18.39
N TRP A 2 -13.87 -1.04 19.34
CA TRP A 2 -12.59 -1.69 19.01
C TRP A 2 -12.72 -2.99 18.20
N ARG A 3 -13.78 -3.78 18.41
CA ARG A 3 -14.05 -5.02 17.64
C ARG A 3 -14.26 -4.72 16.16
N THR A 4 -15.03 -3.68 15.85
CA THR A 4 -15.30 -3.23 14.49
C THR A 4 -14.02 -2.74 13.79
N ILE A 5 -13.20 -1.94 14.47
CA ILE A 5 -11.90 -1.48 13.92
C ILE A 5 -10.99 -2.69 13.63
N ARG A 6 -10.98 -3.70 14.50
CA ARG A 6 -10.21 -4.93 14.30
C ARG A 6 -10.71 -5.73 13.10
N ASN A 7 -12.03 -5.83 12.91
CA ASN A 7 -12.60 -6.55 11.77
C ASN A 7 -12.31 -5.83 10.44
N LEU A 8 -12.32 -4.50 10.44
CA LEU A 8 -11.98 -3.71 9.27
C LEU A 8 -10.47 -3.66 9.02
N TRP A 9 -9.62 -4.11 9.95
CA TRP A 9 -8.17 -3.97 9.89
C TRP A 9 -7.53 -4.68 8.69
N GLU A 10 -8.04 -5.85 8.30
CA GLU A 10 -7.52 -6.58 7.15
C GLU A 10 -7.87 -5.88 5.84
N SER A 11 -9.13 -5.48 5.68
CA SER A 11 -9.58 -4.65 4.55
C SER A 11 -8.84 -3.33 4.51
N LEU A 12 -8.52 -2.76 5.68
CA LEU A 12 -7.74 -1.55 5.80
C LEU A 12 -6.31 -1.74 5.30
N LYS A 13 -5.62 -2.78 5.77
CA LYS A 13 -4.27 -3.08 5.28
C LYS A 13 -4.24 -3.30 3.77
N ASN A 14 -5.20 -4.06 3.25
CA ASN A 14 -5.25 -4.41 1.83
C ASN A 14 -5.58 -3.22 0.93
N ASN A 15 -6.29 -2.22 1.45
CA ASN A 15 -6.73 -1.04 0.70
C ASN A 15 -5.89 0.22 0.98
N SER A 16 -4.75 0.07 1.67
CA SER A 16 -3.83 1.16 1.99
C SER A 16 -2.57 1.08 1.14
N GLN A 17 -2.16 2.20 0.56
CA GLN A 17 -0.93 2.35 -0.22
C GLN A 17 -0.08 3.44 0.38
N ILE A 18 1.23 3.26 0.36
CA ILE A 18 2.16 4.31 0.77
C ILE A 18 2.36 5.27 -0.40
N VAL A 19 2.09 6.54 -0.16
CA VAL A 19 2.48 7.62 -1.05
C VAL A 19 3.80 8.16 -0.55
N VAL A 20 4.82 7.94 -1.37
CA VAL A 20 6.19 8.31 -1.08
C VAL A 20 6.34 9.82 -1.15
N GLY A 21 6.87 10.40 -0.09
CA GLY A 21 7.33 11.79 -0.05
C GLY A 21 8.85 11.79 -0.08
N ARG A 22 9.49 12.00 1.07
CA ARG A 22 10.94 11.96 1.25
C ARG A 22 11.54 10.58 1.02
N GLY A 23 10.78 9.52 1.28
CA GLY A 23 11.24 8.14 1.19
C GLY A 23 12.08 7.69 2.40
N ASP A 24 12.08 8.45 3.50
CA ASP A 24 12.88 8.19 4.71
C ASP A 24 12.27 7.15 5.66
N LYS A 25 11.03 6.74 5.40
CA LYS A 25 10.29 5.75 6.18
C LYS A 25 9.86 4.54 5.36
N THR A 26 9.88 4.67 4.04
CA THR A 26 9.42 3.64 3.12
C THR A 26 10.58 2.77 2.65
N LYS A 27 10.50 1.47 2.92
CA LYS A 27 11.44 0.47 2.42
C LYS A 27 11.07 0.06 1.01
N PHE A 28 12.00 0.19 0.09
CA PHE A 28 11.77 -0.05 -1.34
C PHE A 28 11.21 -1.45 -1.61
N TRP A 29 11.77 -2.49 -1.00
CA TRP A 29 11.36 -3.86 -1.31
C TRP A 29 10.20 -4.38 -0.45
N LEU A 30 10.05 -3.85 0.76
CA LEU A 30 9.25 -4.48 1.82
C LEU A 30 7.91 -3.79 2.06
N ASP A 31 7.72 -2.59 1.52
CA ASP A 31 6.52 -1.78 1.71
C ASP A 31 5.69 -1.68 0.43
N ALA A 32 4.38 -1.50 0.59
CA ALA A 32 3.42 -1.38 -0.52
C ALA A 32 3.29 0.07 -1.00
N TRP A 33 4.33 0.56 -1.68
CA TRP A 33 4.38 1.93 -2.22
C TRP A 33 4.19 2.00 -3.74
N CYS A 34 4.22 0.84 -4.43
CA CYS A 34 4.19 0.76 -5.88
C CYS A 34 2.87 0.16 -6.41
N GLY A 35 1.73 0.61 -5.87
CA GLY A 35 0.38 0.29 -6.36
C GLY A 35 -0.08 -1.16 -6.13
N ASN A 36 0.58 -2.13 -6.74
CA ASN A 36 0.14 -3.52 -6.85
C ASN A 36 0.58 -4.42 -5.68
N GLY A 37 0.97 -3.83 -4.55
CA GLY A 37 1.45 -4.55 -3.37
C GLY A 37 2.93 -4.35 -3.09
N ILE A 38 3.54 -5.32 -2.39
CA ILE A 38 4.93 -5.26 -1.96
C ILE A 38 5.83 -5.71 -3.11
N VAL A 39 6.84 -4.88 -3.44
CA VAL A 39 7.74 -5.12 -4.58
C VAL A 39 8.46 -6.46 -4.50
N ARG A 40 8.89 -6.90 -3.31
CA ARG A 40 9.47 -8.24 -3.08
C ARG A 40 8.55 -9.36 -3.53
N ASP A 41 7.26 -9.25 -3.25
CA ASP A 41 6.31 -10.33 -3.49
C ASP A 41 5.91 -10.37 -4.98
N LEU A 42 5.94 -9.22 -5.66
CA LEU A 42 5.74 -9.10 -7.10
C LEU A 42 6.96 -9.61 -7.90
N PHE A 43 8.18 -9.35 -7.42
CA PHE A 43 9.42 -9.69 -8.12
C PHE A 43 10.40 -10.47 -7.22
N PRO A 44 10.04 -11.69 -6.78
CA PRO A 44 10.84 -12.45 -5.82
C PRO A 44 12.21 -12.85 -6.38
N ILE A 45 12.30 -13.12 -7.69
CA ILE A 45 13.57 -13.44 -8.35
C ILE A 45 14.52 -12.24 -8.29
N ILE A 46 14.03 -11.05 -8.65
CA ILE A 46 14.83 -9.82 -8.65
C ILE A 46 15.25 -9.46 -7.22
N PHE A 47 14.32 -9.53 -6.26
CA PHE A 47 14.63 -9.34 -4.86
C PHE A 47 15.75 -10.27 -4.39
N SER A 48 15.73 -11.54 -4.82
CA SER A 48 16.74 -12.52 -4.42
C SER A 48 18.14 -12.21 -4.95
N ILE A 49 18.29 -11.41 -6.01
CA ILE A 49 19.58 -11.05 -6.59
C ILE A 49 20.07 -9.67 -6.15
N CYS A 50 19.23 -8.85 -5.52
CA CYS A 50 19.62 -7.58 -4.93
C CYS A 50 20.28 -7.75 -3.55
N THR A 51 21.19 -6.85 -3.19
CA THR A 51 21.85 -6.84 -1.86
C THR A 51 21.26 -5.78 -0.94
N ASN A 52 20.79 -4.66 -1.48
CA ASN A 52 20.16 -3.57 -0.74
C ASN A 52 18.65 -3.81 -0.49
N THR A 53 18.31 -5.02 -0.05
CA THR A 53 16.92 -5.48 0.11
C THR A 53 16.15 -4.82 1.26
N ASN A 54 16.87 -4.19 2.21
CA ASN A 54 16.27 -3.51 3.36
C ASN A 54 16.42 -1.97 3.28
N SER A 55 16.89 -1.46 2.13
CA SER A 55 17.10 -0.02 1.93
C SER A 55 15.80 0.75 1.74
N LYS A 56 15.87 2.02 2.14
CA LYS A 56 14.78 2.97 2.00
C LYS A 56 14.76 3.60 0.61
N ILE A 57 13.63 4.18 0.21
CA ILE A 57 13.53 4.88 -1.07
C ILE A 57 14.51 6.06 -1.12
N GLU A 58 14.70 6.80 -0.03
CA GLU A 58 15.67 7.91 0.01
C GLU A 58 17.12 7.48 -0.29
N GLU A 59 17.47 6.23 0.01
CA GLU A 59 18.81 5.67 -0.19
C GLU A 59 18.97 5.07 -1.59
N MET A 60 17.85 4.68 -2.21
CA MET A 60 17.81 3.97 -3.48
C MET A 60 17.50 4.87 -4.67
N TRP A 61 16.91 6.04 -4.46
CA TRP A 61 16.50 6.94 -5.53
C TRP A 61 17.35 8.22 -5.57
N SER A 62 17.75 8.63 -6.77
CA SER A 62 18.30 9.95 -7.05
C SER A 62 17.74 10.50 -8.36
N PRO A 63 17.96 11.79 -8.68
CA PRO A 63 17.63 12.34 -10.00
C PRO A 63 18.35 11.63 -11.16
N GLN A 64 19.40 10.84 -10.88
CA GLN A 64 20.10 10.02 -11.87
C GLN A 64 19.49 8.62 -12.03
N GLY A 65 18.53 8.24 -11.19
CA GLY A 65 17.77 7.01 -11.27
C GLY A 65 17.88 6.13 -10.02
N TRP A 66 17.55 4.85 -10.20
CA TRP A 66 17.55 3.84 -9.15
C TRP A 66 18.94 3.23 -8.91
N ASN A 67 19.37 3.19 -7.66
CA ASN A 67 20.59 2.53 -7.20
C ASN A 67 20.28 1.07 -6.79
N LEU A 68 20.28 0.17 -7.77
CA LEU A 68 20.08 -1.28 -7.55
C LEU A 68 21.43 -1.99 -7.52
N ILE A 69 21.73 -2.68 -6.42
CA ILE A 69 22.99 -3.39 -6.27
C ILE A 69 22.72 -4.89 -6.36
N PHE A 70 23.31 -5.55 -7.35
CA PHE A 70 23.15 -6.98 -7.57
C PHE A 70 24.35 -7.77 -7.05
N ARG A 71 24.09 -8.94 -6.46
CA ARG A 71 25.14 -9.87 -6.00
C ARG A 71 25.75 -10.72 -7.12
N ARG A 72 25.14 -10.69 -8.31
CA ARG A 72 25.59 -11.36 -9.54
C ARG A 72 24.97 -10.70 -10.77
N LEU A 73 25.46 -11.05 -11.95
CA LEU A 73 24.83 -10.68 -13.21
C LEU A 73 23.49 -11.40 -13.40
N LEU A 74 22.63 -10.80 -14.24
CA LEU A 74 21.37 -11.38 -14.69
C LEU A 74 21.64 -12.56 -15.63
N ASN A 75 20.85 -13.62 -15.47
CA ASN A 75 20.78 -14.67 -16.48
C ASN A 75 19.74 -14.31 -17.55
N ASP A 76 19.83 -14.92 -18.73
CA ASP A 76 18.93 -14.64 -19.85
C ASP A 76 17.45 -14.79 -19.49
N TRP A 77 17.10 -15.79 -18.68
CA TRP A 77 15.72 -16.02 -18.24
C TRP A 77 15.21 -15.02 -17.20
N GLU A 78 16.08 -14.17 -16.64
CA GLU A 78 15.72 -13.14 -15.65
C GLU A 78 15.52 -11.77 -16.30
N ILE A 79 15.90 -11.61 -17.58
CA ILE A 79 15.86 -10.33 -18.29
C ILE A 79 14.43 -9.83 -18.45
N ASP A 80 13.49 -10.68 -18.86
CA ASP A 80 12.10 -10.27 -19.07
C ASP A 80 11.47 -9.77 -17.77
N GLY A 81 11.67 -10.50 -16.66
CA GLY A 81 11.22 -10.08 -15.33
C GLY A 81 11.87 -8.78 -14.85
N MET A 82 13.11 -8.51 -15.27
CA MET A 82 13.78 -7.23 -15.01
C MET A 82 13.17 -6.07 -15.80
N VAL A 83 12.81 -6.29 -17.05
CA VAL A 83 12.17 -5.26 -17.88
C VAL A 83 10.81 -4.89 -17.28
N GLU A 84 10.01 -5.88 -16.87
CA GLU A 84 8.73 -5.65 -16.19
C GLU A 84 8.92 -4.90 -14.86
N PHE A 85 9.91 -5.30 -14.06
CA PHE A 85 10.25 -4.64 -12.80
C PHE A 85 10.64 -3.17 -13.00
N LEU A 86 11.52 -2.89 -13.96
CA LEU A 86 11.93 -1.52 -14.30
C LEU A 86 10.77 -0.70 -14.84
N GLY A 87 9.85 -1.33 -15.60
CA GLY A 87 8.61 -0.69 -16.05
C GLY A 87 7.70 -0.28 -14.89
N LEU A 88 7.57 -1.13 -13.87
CA LEU A 88 6.79 -0.83 -12.67
C LEU A 88 7.37 0.38 -11.91
N ILE A 89 8.67 0.35 -11.61
CA ILE A 89 9.31 1.41 -10.81
C ILE A 89 9.65 2.67 -11.62
N GLY A 90 9.64 2.58 -12.94
CA GLY A 90 9.91 3.70 -13.85
C GLY A 90 8.83 4.80 -13.81
N GLY A 91 7.62 4.46 -13.36
CA GLY A 91 6.54 5.43 -13.14
C GLY A 91 6.71 6.29 -11.88
N PHE A 92 7.76 6.06 -11.07
CA PHE A 92 7.99 6.81 -9.85
C PHE A 92 8.41 8.26 -10.15
N PRO A 93 7.64 9.27 -9.70
CA PRO A 93 7.94 10.68 -10.02
C PRO A 93 9.15 11.24 -9.27
N GLY A 94 9.69 10.49 -8.31
CA GLY A 94 10.80 10.90 -7.45
C GLY A 94 10.38 11.29 -6.04
N THR A 95 11.37 11.49 -5.18
CA THR A 95 11.16 11.93 -3.79
C THR A 95 10.88 13.43 -3.71
N THR A 96 10.18 13.84 -2.64
CA THR A 96 9.85 15.24 -2.36
C THR A 96 10.31 15.63 -0.94
N LEU A 97 10.12 16.89 -0.55
CA LEU A 97 10.45 17.34 0.82
C LEU A 97 9.39 16.93 1.86
N GLU A 98 8.19 16.57 1.40
CA GLU A 98 7.06 16.17 2.22
C GLU A 98 7.29 14.80 2.87
N PRO A 99 6.71 14.54 4.05
CA PRO A 99 6.83 13.23 4.69
C PRO A 99 6.09 12.14 3.91
N ASP A 100 6.58 10.90 4.02
CA ASP A 100 5.86 9.71 3.56
C ASP A 100 4.49 9.63 4.25
N ARG A 101 3.45 9.28 3.47
CA ARG A 101 2.06 9.24 3.94
C ARG A 101 1.35 7.97 3.48
N LEU A 102 0.32 7.58 4.22
CA LEU A 102 -0.56 6.48 3.84
C LEU A 102 -1.78 7.05 3.11
N ALA A 103 -2.06 6.54 1.91
CA ALA A 103 -3.26 6.84 1.15
C ALA A 103 -4.18 5.62 1.04
N TRP A 104 -5.47 5.89 0.92
CA TRP A 104 -6.52 4.88 0.85
C TRP A 104 -7.02 4.74 -0.58
N GLY A 105 -6.97 3.53 -1.14
CA GLY A 105 -7.25 3.25 -2.55
C GLY A 105 -8.71 3.42 -2.99
N HIS A 106 -9.64 3.64 -2.06
CA HIS A 106 -11.08 3.66 -2.38
C HIS A 106 -11.72 5.05 -2.51
N HIS A 107 -10.99 6.14 -2.25
CA HIS A 107 -11.55 7.49 -2.36
C HIS A 107 -10.64 8.46 -3.10
N LYS A 108 -11.26 9.29 -3.96
CA LYS A 108 -10.64 10.28 -4.86
C LYS A 108 -9.67 11.28 -4.18
N ASP A 109 -9.77 11.44 -2.86
CA ASP A 109 -8.95 12.39 -2.09
C ASP A 109 -7.76 11.71 -1.38
N GLY A 110 -7.75 10.37 -1.26
CA GLY A 110 -6.67 9.60 -0.63
C GLY A 110 -6.48 9.81 0.89
N VAL A 111 -7.23 10.69 1.56
CA VAL A 111 -7.04 11.06 2.97
C VAL A 111 -7.77 10.12 3.94
N PHE A 112 -7.06 9.65 4.96
CA PHE A 112 -7.65 8.87 6.07
C PHE A 112 -8.51 9.74 6.99
N SER A 113 -9.70 9.26 7.35
CA SER A 113 -10.50 9.81 8.46
C SER A 113 -11.28 8.71 9.16
N VAL A 114 -11.18 8.69 10.50
CA VAL A 114 -11.90 7.72 11.35
C VAL A 114 -13.41 7.76 11.09
N ASN A 115 -13.98 8.94 10.84
CA ASN A 115 -15.40 9.09 10.56
C ASN A 115 -15.81 8.41 9.23
N ARG A 116 -14.93 8.45 8.22
CA ARG A 116 -15.17 7.82 6.91
C ARG A 116 -15.09 6.29 7.00
N LEU A 117 -14.19 5.76 7.82
CA LEU A 117 -14.07 4.33 8.09
C LEU A 117 -15.36 3.73 8.69
N TYR A 118 -15.94 4.39 9.69
CA TYR A 118 -17.20 3.95 10.29
C TYR A 118 -18.35 3.91 9.28
N ASN A 119 -18.46 4.95 8.45
CA ASN A 119 -19.51 5.04 7.44
C ASN A 119 -19.38 3.97 6.34
N TRP A 120 -18.16 3.56 5.98
CA TRP A 120 -17.94 2.45 5.06
C TRP A 120 -18.28 1.09 5.68
N GLY A 121 -17.78 0.82 6.89
CA GLY A 121 -18.04 -0.46 7.57
C GLY A 121 -19.53 -0.71 7.88
N LEU A 122 -20.34 0.34 8.02
CA LEU A 122 -21.80 0.20 8.16
C LEU A 122 -22.50 -0.16 6.84
N LYS A 123 -21.94 0.20 5.68
CA LYS A 123 -22.49 -0.14 4.36
C LYS A 123 -22.23 -1.59 3.99
N GLU A 124 -21.04 -2.12 4.29
CA GLU A 124 -20.71 -3.53 4.01
C GLU A 124 -21.58 -4.51 4.83
N VAL A 125 -21.90 -4.16 6.08
CA VAL A 125 -22.81 -4.96 6.93
C VAL A 125 -24.25 -4.99 6.40
N GLN A 126 -24.63 -4.04 5.53
CA GLN A 126 -25.97 -3.99 4.93
C GLN A 126 -26.11 -4.80 3.63
N GLU A 127 -25.00 -5.14 2.97
CA GLU A 127 -25.02 -5.80 1.65
C GLU A 127 -24.84 -7.32 1.71
N ASP A 128 -24.53 -7.92 2.87
CA ASP A 128 -24.50 -9.37 3.04
C ASP A 128 -25.91 -9.93 3.29
N PRO A 129 -26.54 -10.66 2.32
CA PRO A 129 -27.87 -11.24 2.49
C PRO A 129 -27.88 -12.47 3.40
N SER A 130 -26.70 -12.93 3.85
CA SER A 130 -26.55 -14.13 4.67
C SER A 130 -26.77 -13.87 6.16
N ASP A 131 -26.71 -12.62 6.61
CA ASP A 131 -26.77 -12.28 8.04
C ASP A 131 -28.21 -12.02 8.50
N LEU A 132 -29.03 -13.08 8.47
CA LEU A 132 -30.29 -13.12 9.22
C LEU A 132 -29.98 -13.25 10.72
N GLY A 133 -29.62 -12.12 11.34
CA GLY A 133 -29.76 -11.98 12.78
C GLY A 133 -28.63 -11.27 13.50
N THR A 134 -28.50 -9.96 13.31
CA THR A 134 -28.20 -9.11 14.47
C THR A 134 -29.14 -7.90 14.52
N GLN A 135 -30.10 -7.99 15.42
CA GLN A 135 -31.07 -6.97 15.79
C GLN A 135 -30.34 -5.68 16.24
N TYR A 136 -30.33 -4.65 15.41
CA TYR A 136 -30.17 -3.27 15.88
C TYR A 136 -31.30 -2.41 15.34
N GLY A 137 -32.50 -2.72 15.83
CA GLY A 137 -33.58 -1.74 15.87
C GLY A 137 -33.29 -0.67 16.91
N LYS A 138 -33.41 0.59 16.49
CA LYS A 138 -33.76 1.78 17.28
C LYS A 138 -32.79 2.21 18.39
N VAL A 139 -32.03 3.28 18.13
CA VAL A 139 -31.64 4.27 19.17
C VAL A 139 -31.76 5.69 18.57
N TRP A 140 -32.95 6.25 18.78
CA TRP A 140 -33.35 7.66 18.90
C TRP A 140 -32.81 8.73 17.93
N LEU A 141 -33.68 9.14 17.00
CA LEU A 141 -33.83 10.55 16.62
C LEU A 141 -34.41 11.30 17.82
N LEU A 142 -33.76 12.39 18.26
CA LEU A 142 -34.45 13.46 18.96
C LEU A 142 -34.24 14.80 18.24
N PRO A 143 -35.24 15.69 18.23
CA PRO A 143 -35.32 16.81 17.30
C PRO A 143 -34.88 18.15 17.91
N ARG A 144 -34.37 19.00 17.00
CA ARG A 144 -34.06 20.44 17.07
C ARG A 144 -32.99 20.92 18.04
#